data_AF-A0AAW6T6Z0-F1
#
_entry.id   AF-A0AAW6T6Z0-F1
#
_cell.length_a   1.000
_cell.length_b   1.000
_cell.length_c   1.000
_cell.angle_alpha   90.00
_cell.angle_beta   90.00
_cell.angle_gamma   90.00
#
_symmetry.space_group_name_H-M   'P 1'
#
loop_
_entity.id
_entity.type
_entity.pdbx_description
1 polymer ?
#
loop_
_entity_poly.entity_id
_entity_poly.type
_entity_poly.pdbx_seq_one_letter_code
_entity_poly.pdbx_strand_id
1 'polypeptide(L)'
;MDVMLVVIGSVVLKSTELELGDALLNAGVVLLAALIGVAGLLLANQVEQWRRQQAESDLAFVHLMHAIGAHALRCEAWLSEPSYSRNLQDGSITSVFPKDRNTTFGGPIDVELQTTVDIAVLEATKRDRAVALQLAETLFHFKRARTAWQIGRFGEIVGDIRKWKTGDMSERDFVDKLRGMQLAIQAQEETFARAGS
;
A
#
# COMPACT_ATOMS: atom_id res chain seq x y z
N MET A 1 85.40 14.19 21.12
CA MET A 1 84.55 13.10 20.58
C MET A 1 83.05 13.38 20.75
N ASP A 2 82.64 14.56 21.23
CA ASP A 2 81.23 14.85 21.55
C ASP A 2 80.33 15.32 20.40
N VAL A 3 80.89 15.87 19.31
CA VAL A 3 80.07 16.46 18.23
C VAL A 3 79.38 15.40 17.36
N MET A 4 79.95 14.19 17.27
CA MET A 4 79.43 13.12 16.40
C MET A 4 78.18 12.42 16.99
N LEU A 5 78.03 12.42 18.32
CA LEU A 5 76.87 11.83 19.00
C LEU A 5 75.60 12.70 18.89
N VAL A 6 75.75 14.03 18.84
CA VAL A 6 74.62 14.98 18.69
C VAL A 6 74.03 14.94 17.28
N VAL A 7 74.88 14.76 16.25
CA VAL A 7 74.42 14.68 14.86
C VAL A 7 73.66 13.38 14.61
N ILE A 8 74.13 12.24 15.13
CA ILE A 8 73.44 10.95 15.01
C ILE A 8 72.11 10.96 15.77
N GLY A 9 72.06 11.55 16.98
CA GLY A 9 70.82 11.70 17.74
C GLY A 9 69.75 12.53 17.04
N SER A 10 70.12 13.65 16.40
CA SER A 10 69.15 14.51 15.70
C SER A 10 68.66 13.93 14.36
N VAL A 11 69.49 13.16 13.67
CA VAL A 11 69.11 12.48 12.42
C VAL A 11 68.19 11.29 12.70
N VAL A 12 68.46 10.54 13.78
CA VAL A 12 67.60 9.42 14.20
C VAL A 12 66.23 9.93 14.63
N LEU A 13 66.16 10.98 15.46
CA LEU A 13 64.89 11.62 15.86
C LEU A 13 64.07 12.13 14.66
N LYS A 14 64.73 12.80 13.69
CA LYS A 14 64.06 13.24 12.46
C LYS A 14 63.55 12.08 11.60
N SER A 15 64.31 10.99 11.49
CA SER A 15 63.89 9.83 10.70
C SER A 15 62.68 9.12 11.31
N THR A 16 62.63 9.00 12.64
CA THR A 16 61.48 8.40 13.34
C THR A 16 60.23 9.28 13.30
N GLU A 17 60.37 10.61 13.32
CA GLU A 17 59.22 11.52 13.16
C GLU A 17 58.61 11.47 11.75
N LEU A 18 59.44 11.31 10.71
CA LEU A 18 59.01 11.15 9.32
C LEU A 18 58.29 9.81 9.10
N GLU A 19 58.82 8.71 9.64
CA GLU A 19 58.18 7.39 9.55
C GLU A 19 56.85 7.33 10.33
N LEU A 20 56.75 8.00 11.48
CA LEU A 20 55.50 8.08 12.23
C LEU A 20 54.43 8.89 11.47
N GLY A 21 54.83 9.99 10.82
CA GLY A 21 53.96 10.84 10.02
C GLY A 21 53.36 10.10 8.81
N ASP A 22 54.20 9.36 8.07
CA ASP A 22 53.76 8.57 6.92
C ASP A 22 52.90 7.37 7.33
N ALA A 23 53.21 6.72 8.46
CA ALA A 23 52.38 5.64 9.00
C ALA A 23 50.98 6.15 9.43
N LEU A 24 50.90 7.32 10.06
CA LEU A 24 49.63 7.95 10.44
C LEU A 24 48.80 8.39 9.22
N LEU A 25 49.45 8.93 8.18
CA LEU A 25 48.80 9.28 6.92
C LEU A 25 48.23 8.05 6.22
N ASN A 26 49.00 6.97 6.11
CA ASN A 26 48.55 5.71 5.51
C ASN A 26 47.40 5.07 6.31
N ALA A 27 47.50 5.06 7.65
CA ALA A 27 46.43 4.58 8.51
C ALA A 27 45.15 5.42 8.34
N GLY A 28 45.29 6.74 8.23
CA GLY A 28 44.18 7.66 7.96
C GLY A 28 43.49 7.41 6.62
N VAL A 29 44.26 7.19 5.55
CA VAL A 29 43.72 6.87 4.22
C VAL A 29 42.99 5.53 4.22
N VAL A 30 43.53 4.51 4.87
CA VAL A 30 42.87 3.19 5.00
C VAL A 30 41.58 3.30 5.79
N LEU A 31 41.56 4.07 6.89
CA LEU A 31 40.35 4.35 7.67
C LEU A 31 39.30 5.09 6.85
N LEU A 32 39.70 6.11 6.08
CA LEU A 32 38.80 6.85 5.20
C LEU A 32 38.20 5.94 4.12
N ALA A 33 39.02 5.11 3.48
CA ALA A 33 38.58 4.13 2.48
C ALA A 33 37.61 3.10 3.08
N ALA A 34 37.89 2.61 4.29
CA ALA A 34 37.00 1.71 5.02
C ALA A 34 35.66 2.38 5.35
N LEU A 35 35.65 3.64 5.80
CA LEU A 35 34.44 4.40 6.09
C LEU A 35 33.61 4.64 4.82
N ILE A 36 34.24 4.97 3.69
CA ILE A 36 33.56 5.11 2.39
C ILE A 36 32.96 3.77 1.95
N GLY A 37 33.70 2.67 2.10
CA GLY A 37 33.21 1.32 1.79
C GLY A 37 31.99 0.93 2.63
N VAL A 38 32.04 1.17 3.94
CA VAL A 38 30.91 0.93 4.86
C VAL A 38 29.73 1.83 4.53
N ALA A 39 29.95 3.12 4.26
CA ALA A 39 28.89 4.03 3.84
C ALA A 39 28.22 3.59 2.55
N GLY A 40 28.99 3.14 1.56
CA GLY A 40 28.47 2.58 0.30
C GLY A 40 27.62 1.32 0.53
N LEU A 41 28.07 0.42 1.40
CA LEU A 41 27.31 -0.78 1.78
C LEU A 41 26.00 -0.44 2.49
N LEU A 42 26.01 0.53 3.40
CA LEU A 42 24.80 0.97 4.10
C LEU A 42 23.78 1.59 3.14
N LEU A 43 24.22 2.44 2.20
CA LEU A 43 23.35 3.02 1.18
C LEU A 43 22.78 1.95 0.25
N ALA A 44 23.60 1.00 -0.21
CA ALA A 44 23.15 -0.09 -1.06
C ALA A 44 22.08 -0.95 -0.37
N ASN A 45 22.29 -1.27 0.92
CA ASN A 45 21.31 -2.02 1.70
C ASN A 45 20.00 -1.24 1.91
N GLN A 46 20.07 0.07 2.18
CA GLN A 46 18.87 0.90 2.31
C GLN A 46 18.08 0.98 1.01
N VAL A 47 18.75 1.14 -0.13
CA VAL A 47 18.09 1.18 -1.44
C VAL A 47 17.42 -0.15 -1.77
N GLU A 48 18.09 -1.26 -1.48
CA GLU A 48 17.53 -2.60 -1.68
C GLU A 48 16.31 -2.84 -0.78
N GLN A 49 16.38 -2.47 0.50
CA GLN A 49 15.23 -2.55 1.42
C GLN A 49 14.05 -1.71 0.93
N TRP A 50 14.31 -0.48 0.45
CA TRP A 50 13.26 0.38 -0.07
C TRP A 50 12.61 -0.20 -1.33
N ARG A 51 13.40 -0.76 -2.25
CA ARG A 51 12.87 -1.43 -3.45
C ARG A 51 12.03 -2.65 -3.11
N ARG A 52 12.44 -3.46 -2.12
CA ARG A 52 11.66 -4.62 -1.66
C ARG A 52 10.32 -4.20 -1.07
N GLN A 53 10.33 -3.21 -0.18
CA GLN A 53 9.09 -2.67 0.40
C GLN A 53 8.15 -2.11 -0.67
N GLN A 54 8.70 -1.43 -1.69
CA GLN A 54 7.89 -0.93 -2.79
C GLN A 54 7.28 -2.07 -3.62
N ALA A 55 8.06 -3.13 -3.89
CA ALA A 55 7.58 -4.29 -4.63
C ALA A 55 6.49 -5.08 -3.86
N GLU A 56 6.64 -5.21 -2.54
CA GLU A 56 5.63 -5.82 -1.65
C GLU A 56 4.33 -5.01 -1.65
N SER A 57 4.43 -3.68 -1.50
CA SER A 57 3.29 -2.77 -1.62
C SER A 57 2.61 -2.91 -2.99
N ASP A 58 3.35 -2.83 -4.09
CA ASP A 58 2.82 -2.92 -5.44
C ASP A 58 2.09 -4.25 -5.68
N LEU A 59 2.68 -5.36 -5.21
CA LEU A 59 2.07 -6.68 -5.29
C LEU A 59 0.76 -6.74 -4.48
N ALA A 60 0.72 -6.18 -3.28
CA ALA A 60 -0.49 -6.12 -2.47
C ALA A 60 -1.61 -5.31 -3.15
N PHE A 61 -1.28 -4.18 -3.80
CA PHE A 61 -2.25 -3.42 -4.59
C PHE A 61 -2.73 -4.18 -5.84
N VAL A 62 -1.88 -4.98 -6.47
CA VAL A 62 -2.29 -5.86 -7.58
C VAL A 62 -3.29 -6.90 -7.09
N HIS A 63 -3.00 -7.58 -5.97
CA HIS A 63 -3.95 -8.52 -5.36
C HIS A 63 -5.26 -7.85 -4.99
N LEU A 64 -5.22 -6.64 -4.42
CA LEU A 64 -6.40 -5.86 -4.12
C LEU A 64 -7.25 -5.58 -5.37
N MET A 65 -6.62 -5.14 -6.46
CA MET A 65 -7.34 -4.92 -7.73
C MET A 65 -8.00 -6.19 -8.26
N HIS A 66 -7.33 -7.34 -8.15
CA HIS A 66 -7.92 -8.64 -8.50
C HIS A 66 -9.11 -9.00 -7.61
N ALA A 67 -8.99 -8.82 -6.30
CA ALA A 67 -10.08 -9.08 -5.36
C ALA A 67 -11.29 -8.18 -5.62
N ILE A 68 -11.08 -6.89 -5.91
CA ILE A 68 -12.14 -5.95 -6.30
C ILE A 68 -12.85 -6.45 -7.56
N GLY A 69 -12.09 -6.81 -8.60
CA GLY A 69 -12.64 -7.33 -9.85
C GLY A 69 -13.43 -8.62 -9.66
N ALA A 70 -12.89 -9.57 -8.89
CA ALA A 70 -13.56 -10.83 -8.58
C ALA A 70 -14.86 -10.60 -7.80
N HIS A 71 -14.86 -9.69 -6.83
CA HIS A 71 -16.06 -9.35 -6.09
C HIS A 71 -17.11 -8.64 -6.96
N ALA A 72 -16.70 -7.77 -7.89
CA ALA A 72 -17.61 -7.16 -8.85
C ALA A 72 -18.32 -8.21 -9.72
N LEU A 73 -17.60 -9.24 -10.19
CA LEU A 73 -18.17 -10.36 -10.93
C LEU A 73 -19.13 -11.19 -10.05
N ARG A 74 -18.80 -11.40 -8.77
CA ARG A 74 -19.71 -12.07 -7.81
C ARG A 74 -21.00 -11.26 -7.62
N CYS A 75 -20.93 -9.94 -7.53
CA CYS A 75 -22.08 -9.05 -7.44
C CYS A 75 -22.93 -9.09 -8.71
N GLU A 76 -22.30 -9.12 -9.88
CA GLU A 76 -23.00 -9.27 -11.17
C GLU A 76 -23.72 -10.61 -11.27
N ALA A 77 -23.02 -11.71 -10.98
CA ALA A 77 -23.58 -13.05 -10.95
C ALA A 77 -24.78 -13.12 -9.99
N TRP A 78 -24.61 -12.58 -8.77
CA TRP A 78 -25.67 -12.54 -7.78
C TRP A 78 -26.89 -11.73 -8.25
N LEU A 79 -26.74 -10.63 -8.97
CA LEU A 79 -27.88 -9.91 -9.55
C LEU A 79 -28.57 -10.68 -10.68
N SER A 80 -27.82 -11.50 -11.42
CA SER A 80 -28.31 -12.28 -12.56
C SER A 80 -28.96 -13.61 -12.17
N GLU A 81 -28.77 -14.07 -10.93
CA GLU A 81 -29.30 -15.34 -10.44
C GLU A 81 -30.61 -15.17 -9.63
N PRO A 82 -31.62 -16.04 -9.83
CA PRO A 82 -32.83 -16.04 -9.01
C PRO A 82 -32.50 -16.37 -7.55
N SER A 83 -33.01 -15.56 -6.62
CA SER A 83 -32.93 -15.88 -5.19
C SER A 83 -34.19 -16.59 -4.75
N TYR A 84 -34.00 -17.74 -4.09
CA TYR A 84 -35.07 -18.51 -3.48
C TYR A 84 -35.00 -18.32 -1.96
N SER A 85 -36.07 -17.79 -1.36
CA SER A 85 -36.25 -17.82 0.09
C SER A 85 -37.32 -18.84 0.42
N ARG A 86 -37.03 -19.71 1.39
CA ARG A 86 -38.05 -20.59 1.95
C ARG A 86 -38.73 -19.85 3.09
N ASN A 87 -40.04 -19.67 3.00
CA ASN A 87 -40.81 -19.20 4.13
C ASN A 87 -40.81 -20.28 5.22
N LEU A 88 -40.34 -19.92 6.41
CA LEU A 88 -40.19 -20.85 7.53
C LEU A 88 -41.53 -21.24 8.17
N GLN A 89 -42.61 -20.48 7.93
CA GLN A 89 -43.92 -20.73 8.53
C GLN A 89 -44.78 -21.74 7.75
N ASP A 90 -44.81 -21.65 6.43
CA ASP A 90 -45.66 -22.50 5.57
C ASP A 90 -44.84 -23.42 4.64
N GLY A 91 -43.51 -23.32 4.68
CA GLY A 91 -42.59 -24.11 3.86
C GLY A 91 -42.58 -23.73 2.38
N SER A 92 -43.33 -22.71 1.97
CA SER A 92 -43.39 -22.23 0.59
C SER A 92 -42.05 -21.65 0.14
N ILE A 93 -41.77 -21.72 -1.17
CA ILE A 93 -40.57 -21.14 -1.77
C ILE A 93 -40.99 -19.89 -2.52
N THR A 94 -40.51 -18.74 -2.06
CA THR A 94 -40.61 -17.47 -2.77
C THR A 94 -39.37 -17.30 -3.64
N SER A 95 -39.57 -17.14 -4.95
CA SER A 95 -38.50 -16.74 -5.86
C SER A 95 -38.59 -15.24 -6.14
N VAL A 96 -37.50 -14.51 -5.91
CA VAL A 96 -37.38 -13.10 -6.31
C VAL A 96 -36.48 -13.04 -7.55
N PHE A 97 -37.10 -12.79 -8.71
CA PHE A 97 -36.40 -12.55 -9.97
C PHE A 97 -37.28 -11.76 -10.97
N PRO A 98 -36.71 -10.79 -11.71
CA PRO A 98 -35.36 -10.25 -11.57
C PRO A 98 -35.21 -9.48 -10.25
N LYS A 99 -34.03 -9.55 -9.62
CA LYS A 99 -33.71 -8.68 -8.48
C LYS A 99 -33.71 -7.24 -8.97
N ASP A 100 -34.46 -6.38 -8.31
CA ASP A 100 -34.51 -4.97 -8.68
C ASP A 100 -33.15 -4.31 -8.37
N ARG A 101 -32.41 -4.02 -9.45
CA ARG A 101 -31.09 -3.37 -9.41
C ARG A 101 -31.09 -2.06 -8.61
N ASN A 102 -32.25 -1.41 -8.48
CA ASN A 102 -32.40 -0.14 -7.78
C ASN A 102 -32.70 -0.30 -6.28
N THR A 103 -33.14 -1.45 -5.79
CA THR A 103 -33.51 -1.62 -4.38
C THR A 103 -32.74 -2.73 -3.69
N THR A 104 -31.89 -3.45 -4.42
CA THR A 104 -31.15 -4.59 -3.91
C THR A 104 -29.84 -4.18 -3.23
N PHE A 105 -29.68 -4.57 -1.97
CA PHE A 105 -28.52 -4.31 -1.10
C PHE A 105 -27.90 -5.61 -0.58
N GLY A 106 -26.68 -5.52 -0.04
CA GLY A 106 -26.07 -6.63 0.72
C GLY A 106 -25.77 -7.86 -0.13
N GLY A 107 -25.14 -7.64 -1.29
CA GLY A 107 -24.61 -8.70 -2.16
C GLY A 107 -23.69 -9.70 -1.44
N PRO A 108 -23.02 -10.61 -2.17
CA PRO A 108 -22.21 -11.67 -1.57
C PRO A 108 -21.24 -11.14 -0.51
N ILE A 109 -21.12 -11.84 0.63
CA ILE A 109 -20.20 -11.45 1.71
C ILE A 109 -18.77 -11.44 1.19
N ASP A 110 -18.01 -10.42 1.58
CA ASP A 110 -16.74 -10.09 0.95
C ASP A 110 -15.53 -10.20 1.87
N VAL A 111 -15.41 -11.36 2.52
CA VAL A 111 -14.28 -11.65 3.43
C VAL A 111 -12.94 -11.56 2.69
N GLU A 112 -12.89 -12.04 1.46
CA GLU A 112 -11.67 -12.02 0.64
C GLU A 112 -11.23 -10.61 0.28
N LEU A 113 -12.15 -9.73 -0.15
CA LEU A 113 -11.79 -8.34 -0.42
C LEU A 113 -11.35 -7.63 0.85
N GLN A 114 -12.05 -7.81 1.97
CA GLN A 114 -11.65 -7.21 3.25
C GLN A 114 -10.24 -7.66 3.64
N THR A 115 -9.97 -8.95 3.57
CA THR A 115 -8.65 -9.52 3.89
C THR A 115 -7.58 -8.92 2.99
N THR A 116 -7.86 -8.79 1.69
CA THR A 116 -6.90 -8.25 0.72
C THR A 116 -6.68 -6.74 0.92
N VAL A 117 -7.73 -6.01 1.32
CA VAL A 117 -7.62 -4.61 1.74
C VAL A 117 -6.72 -4.46 2.96
N ASP A 118 -6.90 -5.31 3.97
CA ASP A 118 -6.14 -5.24 5.21
C ASP A 118 -4.65 -5.55 4.95
N ILE A 119 -4.38 -6.54 4.09
CA ILE A 119 -3.01 -6.83 3.61
C ILE A 119 -2.44 -5.63 2.86
N ALA A 120 -3.19 -5.00 1.95
CA ALA A 120 -2.72 -3.81 1.24
C ALA A 120 -2.40 -2.64 2.19
N VAL A 121 -3.15 -2.47 3.28
CA VAL A 121 -2.86 -1.47 4.32
C VAL A 121 -1.59 -1.84 5.12
N LEU A 122 -1.38 -3.12 5.41
CA LEU A 122 -0.21 -3.59 6.16
C LEU A 122 1.08 -3.47 5.35
N GLU A 123 1.04 -3.85 4.07
CA GLU A 123 2.17 -3.81 3.15
C GLU A 123 2.41 -2.42 2.53
N ALA A 124 1.51 -1.46 2.78
CA ALA A 124 1.66 -0.11 2.27
C ALA A 124 2.91 0.57 2.81
N THR A 125 3.71 1.13 1.89
CA THR A 125 4.82 2.02 2.25
C THR A 125 4.31 3.27 2.98
N LYS A 126 5.20 4.02 3.64
CA LYS A 126 4.84 5.31 4.26
C LYS A 126 4.16 6.29 3.30
N ARG A 127 4.48 6.21 2.00
CA ARG A 127 3.89 7.03 0.93
C ARG A 127 2.49 6.55 0.56
N ASP A 128 2.30 5.23 0.47
CA ASP A 128 1.05 4.63 0.00
C ASP A 128 -0.03 4.54 1.08
N ARG A 129 0.37 4.64 2.36
CA ARG A 129 -0.47 4.32 3.51
C ARG A 129 -1.75 5.15 3.62
N ALA A 130 -1.70 6.44 3.30
CA ALA A 130 -2.89 7.30 3.36
C ALA A 130 -3.97 6.84 2.37
N VAL A 131 -3.55 6.47 1.15
CA VAL A 131 -4.44 5.94 0.12
C VAL A 131 -4.98 4.56 0.51
N ALA A 132 -4.12 3.67 1.02
CA ALA A 132 -4.53 2.34 1.44
C ALA A 132 -5.60 2.40 2.55
N LEU A 133 -5.43 3.27 3.55
CA LEU A 133 -6.40 3.48 4.62
C LEU A 133 -7.73 4.03 4.09
N GLN A 134 -7.67 5.02 3.20
CA GLN A 134 -8.89 5.57 2.60
C GLN A 134 -9.63 4.54 1.74
N LEU A 135 -8.90 3.70 0.99
CA LEU A 135 -9.47 2.58 0.24
C LEU A 135 -10.16 1.57 1.16
N ALA A 136 -9.51 1.19 2.26
CA ALA A 136 -10.08 0.26 3.24
C ALA A 136 -11.40 0.80 3.81
N GLU A 137 -11.41 2.07 4.22
CA GLU A 137 -12.61 2.74 4.72
C GLU A 137 -13.71 2.80 3.66
N THR A 138 -13.38 3.25 2.44
CA THR A 138 -14.34 3.34 1.34
C THR A 138 -14.94 1.97 1.03
N LEU A 139 -14.12 0.92 0.86
CA LEU A 139 -14.58 -0.43 0.55
C LEU A 139 -15.41 -1.04 1.68
N PHE A 140 -15.12 -0.71 2.94
CA PHE A 140 -15.97 -1.11 4.07
C PHE A 140 -17.40 -0.54 3.97
N HIS A 141 -17.57 0.67 3.44
CA HIS A 141 -18.89 1.28 3.23
C HIS A 141 -19.66 0.64 2.08
N PHE A 142 -19.00 0.00 1.11
CA PHE A 142 -19.68 -0.58 -0.05
C PHE A 142 -20.70 -1.65 0.35
N LYS A 143 -20.52 -2.37 1.47
CA LYS A 143 -21.51 -3.35 1.97
C LYS A 143 -22.93 -2.78 2.15
N ARG A 144 -23.04 -1.46 2.32
CA ARG A 144 -24.31 -0.74 2.48
C ARG A 144 -24.81 -0.09 1.19
N ALA A 145 -23.99 -0.07 0.15
CA ALA A 145 -24.35 0.45 -1.16
C ALA A 145 -25.24 -0.54 -1.94
N ARG A 146 -25.95 -0.03 -2.94
CA ARG A 146 -26.74 -0.85 -3.88
C ARG A 146 -25.81 -1.70 -4.75
N THR A 147 -26.12 -2.98 -4.92
CA THR A 147 -25.25 -3.92 -5.65
C THR A 147 -24.95 -3.49 -7.08
N ALA A 148 -25.94 -2.95 -7.81
CA ALA A 148 -25.72 -2.46 -9.17
C ALA A 148 -24.76 -1.25 -9.23
N TRP A 149 -24.81 -0.38 -8.21
CA TRP A 149 -23.90 0.75 -8.10
C TRP A 149 -22.48 0.31 -7.73
N GLN A 150 -22.36 -0.68 -6.84
CA GLN A 150 -21.07 -1.27 -6.47
C GLN A 150 -20.30 -1.78 -7.70
N ILE A 151 -20.96 -2.53 -8.60
CA ILE A 151 -20.32 -3.13 -9.79
C ILE A 151 -19.64 -2.05 -10.65
N GLY A 152 -20.34 -0.96 -10.96
CA GLY A 152 -19.76 0.13 -11.74
C GLY A 152 -18.58 0.80 -11.03
N ARG A 153 -18.71 1.06 -9.74
CA ARG A 153 -17.67 1.76 -8.95
C ARG A 153 -16.44 0.91 -8.67
N PHE A 154 -16.57 -0.42 -8.57
CA PHE A 154 -15.40 -1.29 -8.45
C PHE A 154 -14.48 -1.21 -9.67
N GLY A 155 -15.04 -1.16 -10.88
CA GLY A 155 -14.26 -0.93 -12.09
C GLY A 155 -13.52 0.41 -12.09
N GLU A 156 -14.19 1.47 -11.61
CA GLU A 156 -13.57 2.79 -11.47
C GLU A 156 -12.44 2.79 -10.44
N ILE A 157 -12.63 2.15 -9.27
CA ILE A 157 -11.61 2.06 -8.22
C ILE A 157 -10.38 1.33 -8.75
N VAL A 158 -10.53 0.20 -9.44
CA VAL A 158 -9.39 -0.52 -10.06
C VAL A 158 -8.65 0.37 -11.05
N GLY A 159 -9.38 1.08 -11.91
CA GLY A 159 -8.79 2.02 -12.87
C GLY A 159 -8.05 3.17 -12.19
N ASP A 160 -8.59 3.71 -11.10
CA ASP A 160 -8.01 4.83 -10.38
C ASP A 160 -6.80 4.41 -9.50
N ILE A 161 -6.79 3.19 -8.94
CA ILE A 161 -5.59 2.60 -8.31
C ILE A 161 -4.45 2.54 -9.33
N ARG A 162 -4.72 2.02 -10.54
CA ARG A 162 -3.70 1.95 -11.60
C ARG A 162 -3.16 3.35 -11.94
N LYS A 163 -4.04 4.32 -12.20
CA LYS A 163 -3.62 5.69 -12.54
C LYS A 163 -2.80 6.35 -11.43
N TRP A 164 -3.18 6.14 -10.18
CA TRP A 164 -2.43 6.66 -9.05
C TRP A 164 -1.04 6.02 -8.95
N LYS A 165 -0.94 4.69 -9.10
CA LYS A 165 0.36 3.98 -9.07
C LYS A 165 1.25 4.33 -10.26
N THR A 166 0.69 4.62 -11.44
CA THR A 166 1.45 5.07 -12.62
C THR A 166 1.79 6.57 -12.59
N GLY A 167 1.20 7.34 -11.68
CA GLY A 167 1.38 8.79 -11.57
C GLY A 167 0.47 9.62 -12.49
N ASP A 168 -0.45 8.98 -13.21
CA ASP A 168 -1.47 9.63 -14.04
C ASP A 168 -2.59 10.30 -13.20
N MET A 169 -2.63 10.01 -11.91
CA MET A 169 -3.54 10.64 -10.93
C MET A 169 -2.78 11.00 -9.67
N SER A 170 -3.03 12.20 -9.13
CA SER A 170 -2.43 12.60 -7.86
C SER A 170 -3.06 11.85 -6.70
N GLU A 171 -2.30 11.67 -5.62
CA GLU A 171 -2.81 11.09 -4.36
C GLU A 171 -4.04 11.84 -3.85
N ARG A 172 -3.99 13.18 -3.89
CA ARG A 172 -5.09 14.03 -3.44
C ARG A 172 -6.36 13.79 -4.24
N ASP A 173 -6.25 13.79 -5.58
CA ASP A 173 -7.42 13.58 -6.45
C ASP A 173 -8.02 12.19 -6.22
N PHE A 174 -7.17 11.18 -6.01
CA PHE A 174 -7.64 9.83 -5.75
C PHE A 174 -8.37 9.73 -4.40
N VAL A 175 -7.78 10.28 -3.33
CA VAL A 175 -8.40 10.33 -2.00
C VAL A 175 -9.72 11.12 -2.02
N ASP A 176 -9.76 12.25 -2.72
CA ASP A 176 -10.97 13.08 -2.84
C ASP A 176 -12.09 12.33 -3.58
N LYS A 177 -11.75 11.56 -4.62
CA LYS A 177 -12.73 10.67 -5.27
C LYS A 177 -13.26 9.59 -4.33
N LEU A 178 -12.39 8.92 -3.56
CA LEU A 178 -12.79 7.87 -2.63
C LEU A 178 -13.72 8.41 -1.53
N ARG A 179 -13.43 9.60 -1.01
CA ARG A 179 -14.32 10.32 -0.07
C ARG A 179 -15.65 10.69 -0.72
N GLY A 180 -15.62 11.15 -1.97
CA GLY A 180 -16.85 11.41 -2.74
C GLY A 180 -17.74 10.17 -2.87
N MET A 181 -17.14 8.99 -3.08
CA MET A 181 -17.89 7.72 -3.10
C MET A 181 -18.49 7.39 -1.73
N GLN A 182 -17.74 7.55 -0.65
CA GLN A 182 -18.23 7.33 0.72
C GLN A 182 -19.42 8.24 1.05
N LEU A 183 -19.32 9.54 0.73
CA LEU A 183 -20.41 10.49 0.93
C LEU A 183 -21.64 10.13 0.09
N ALA A 184 -21.46 9.66 -1.14
CA ALA A 184 -22.57 9.21 -1.98
C ALA A 184 -23.29 7.99 -1.40
N ILE A 185 -22.56 7.04 -0.81
CA ILE A 185 -23.13 5.88 -0.11
C ILE A 185 -23.93 6.33 1.11
N GLN A 186 -23.35 7.21 1.95
CA GLN A 186 -24.01 7.73 3.15
C GLN A 186 -25.29 8.51 2.83
N ALA A 187 -25.26 9.39 1.82
CA ALA A 187 -26.43 10.16 1.40
C ALA A 187 -27.56 9.24 0.89
N GLN A 188 -27.23 8.14 0.22
CA GLN A 188 -28.19 7.13 -0.17
C GLN A 188 -28.81 6.46 1.06
N GLU A 189 -28.01 6.00 2.03
CA GLU A 189 -28.50 5.42 3.29
C GLU A 189 -29.48 6.35 4.02
N GLU A 190 -29.14 7.64 4.15
CA GLU A 190 -30.00 8.64 4.79
C GLU A 190 -31.34 8.82 4.06
N THR A 191 -31.31 8.80 2.72
CA THR A 191 -32.52 8.92 1.90
C THR A 191 -33.46 7.74 2.12
N PHE A 192 -32.94 6.51 2.24
CA PHE A 192 -33.76 5.33 2.53
C PHE A 192 -34.28 5.34 3.97
N ALA A 193 -33.46 5.74 4.93
CA ALA A 193 -33.87 5.84 6.33
C ALA A 193 -35.07 6.79 6.50
N ARG A 194 -35.14 7.86 5.70
CA ARG A 194 -36.28 8.80 5.69
C ARG A 194 -37.48 8.34 4.87
N ALA A 195 -37.28 7.50 3.85
CA ALA A 195 -38.37 6.99 3.01
C ALA A 195 -39.11 5.80 3.64
N GLY A 196 -38.47 5.11 4.60
CA GLY A 196 -39.06 4.00 5.36
C GLY A 196 -39.68 4.38 6.71
N SER A 197 -39.72 5.68 7.05
CA SER A 197 -40.37 6.26 8.23
C SER A 197 -41.66 6.97 7.87
#